data_AF-A0A7Z9F3R8-F1
#
_entry.id   AF-A0A7Z9F3R8-F1
#
_cell.length_a   1.000
_cell.length_b   1.000
_cell.length_c   1.000
_cell.angle_alpha   90.00
_cell.angle_beta   90.00
_cell.angle_gamma   90.00
#
_symmetry.space_group_name_H-M   'P 1'
#
loop_
_entity.id
_entity.type
_entity.pdbx_description
1 polymer ?
#
loop_
_entity_poly.entity_id
_entity_poly.type
_entity_poly.pdbx_seq_one_letter_code
_entity_poly.pdbx_strand_id
1 'polypeptide(L)'
;MFVVAFGLSPMAAILALALTYSGILGRLYGDFLNDVPQNPLRALRALGASEFKTLAYGRIPMAMPDMLSYTFYRLEFGVRSAAILSFVGIQGLGYQIQLAMDDLFYYQVWTLMYFMVAVIVAIDVWSSVVLRNLTR
;
A
#
# COMPACT_ATOMS: atom_id res chain seq x y z
N MET A 1 -0.12 -5.24 22.11
CA MET A 1 -0.18 -4.06 23.00
C MET A 1 -1.22 -3.01 22.57
N PHE A 2 -1.46 -2.73 21.28
CA PHE A 2 -2.49 -1.76 20.84
C PHE A 2 -3.96 -2.17 21.14
N VAL A 3 -4.32 -3.45 21.02
CA VAL A 3 -5.68 -3.96 21.32
C VAL A 3 -6.10 -3.72 22.78
N VAL A 4 -5.13 -3.71 23.70
CA VAL A 4 -5.35 -3.46 25.14
C VAL A 4 -5.48 -1.97 25.44
N ALA A 5 -4.87 -1.08 24.64
CA ALA A 5 -4.89 0.36 24.86
C ALA A 5 -6.07 1.09 24.18
N PHE A 6 -6.57 0.57 23.06
CA PHE A 6 -7.61 1.23 22.25
C PHE A 6 -8.89 0.37 22.06
N GLY A 7 -8.96 -0.79 22.71
CA GLY A 7 -10.02 -1.78 22.51
C GLY A 7 -10.00 -2.42 21.11
N LEU A 8 -11.03 -3.20 20.79
CA LEU A 8 -11.26 -3.76 19.45
C LEU A 8 -11.84 -2.68 18.51
N SER A 9 -11.15 -1.54 18.37
CA SER A 9 -11.60 -0.44 17.52
C SER A 9 -10.94 -0.51 16.13
N PRO A 10 -11.67 -0.18 15.05
CA PRO A 10 -11.10 -0.10 13.70
C PRO A 10 -9.87 0.82 13.62
N MET A 11 -9.87 1.89 14.42
CA MET A 11 -8.75 2.83 14.52
C MET A 11 -7.47 2.17 15.07
N ALA A 12 -7.59 1.26 16.04
CA ALA A 12 -6.45 0.51 16.58
C ALA A 12 -5.82 -0.40 15.52
N ALA A 13 -6.65 -1.04 14.69
CA ALA A 13 -6.19 -1.87 13.59
C ALA A 13 -5.47 -1.04 12.51
N ILE A 14 -6.04 0.12 12.13
CA ILE A 14 -5.43 1.04 11.17
C ILE A 14 -4.07 1.52 11.68
N LEU A 15 -3.98 1.96 12.94
CA LEU A 15 -2.73 2.44 13.53
C LEU A 15 -1.67 1.33 13.64
N ALA A 16 -2.07 0.12 14.03
CA ALA A 16 -1.16 -1.03 14.10
C ALA A 16 -0.58 -1.37 12.72
N LEU A 17 -1.43 -1.37 11.68
CA LEU A 17 -1.00 -1.60 10.30
C LEU A 17 -0.11 -0.45 9.81
N ALA A 18 -0.50 0.80 10.02
CA ALA A 18 0.24 1.98 9.58
C ALA A 18 1.66 2.01 10.18
N LEU A 19 1.78 1.74 11.48
CA LEU A 19 3.07 1.71 12.17
C LEU A 19 3.96 0.56 11.67
N THR A 20 3.36 -0.60 11.41
CA THR A 20 4.10 -1.76 10.91
C THR A 20 4.58 -1.54 9.48
N TYR A 21 3.71 -1.02 8.61
CA TYR A 21 4.07 -0.75 7.22
C TYR A 21 5.07 0.40 7.10
N SER A 22 4.95 1.47 7.91
CA SER A 22 5.89 2.60 7.85
C SER A 22 7.33 2.18 8.18
N GLY A 23 7.51 1.28 9.16
CA GLY A 23 8.84 0.74 9.48
C GLY A 23 9.46 -0.06 8.34
N ILE A 24 8.67 -0.91 7.68
CA ILE A 24 9.13 -1.72 6.53
C ILE A 24 9.44 -0.83 5.33
N LEU A 25 8.55 0.12 5.01
CA LEU A 25 8.74 1.08 3.92
C LEU A 25 9.98 1.94 4.15
N GLY A 26 10.20 2.43 5.38
CA GLY A 26 11.36 3.25 5.71
C GLY A 26 12.69 2.54 5.45
N ARG A 27 12.81 1.27 5.85
CA ARG A 27 14.00 0.47 5.55
C ARG A 27 14.18 0.28 4.05
N LEU A 28 13.13 -0.15 3.36
CA LEU A 28 13.20 -0.48 1.94
C LEU A 28 13.49 0.74 1.06
N TYR A 29 12.93 1.91 1.41
CA TYR A 29 13.26 3.17 0.75
C TYR A 29 14.72 3.54 0.93
N GLY A 30 15.30 3.25 2.10
CA GLY A 30 16.73 3.37 2.34
C GLY A 30 17.54 2.46 1.41
N ASP A 31 17.12 1.21 1.24
CA ASP A 31 17.77 0.25 0.34
C ASP A 31 17.70 0.74 -1.13
N PHE A 32 16.54 1.21 -1.61
CA PHE A 32 16.40 1.77 -2.95
C PHE A 32 17.25 3.01 -3.19
N LEU A 33 17.34 3.93 -2.22
CA LEU A 33 18.20 5.12 -2.31
C LEU A 33 19.69 4.78 -2.34
N ASN A 34 20.08 3.66 -1.74
CA ASN A 34 21.46 3.18 -1.73
C ASN A 34 21.84 2.42 -3.01
N ASP A 35 20.88 1.73 -3.64
CA ASP A 35 21.08 0.93 -4.84
C ASP A 35 21.20 1.77 -6.14
N VAL A 36 20.91 3.08 -6.07
CA VAL A 36 21.02 3.99 -7.22
C VAL A 36 22.47 4.01 -7.77
N PRO A 37 22.65 3.89 -9.11
CA PRO A 37 23.96 3.89 -9.73
C PRO A 37 24.75 5.17 -9.41
N GLN A 38 26.03 4.99 -9.08
CA GLN A 38 26.90 6.09 -8.63
C GLN A 38 27.40 6.99 -9.78
N ASN A 39 27.36 6.51 -11.03
CA ASN A 39 27.90 7.22 -12.18
C ASN A 39 27.14 8.54 -12.47
N PRO A 40 25.80 8.57 -12.54
CA PRO A 40 25.03 9.82 -12.66
C PRO A 40 25.26 10.79 -11.50
N LEU A 41 25.40 10.29 -10.28
CA LEU A 41 25.61 11.12 -9.08
C LEU A 41 26.99 11.79 -9.09
N ARG A 42 28.02 11.07 -9.56
CA ARG A 42 29.37 11.63 -9.74
C ARG A 42 29.41 12.71 -10.82
N ALA A 43 28.67 12.53 -11.93
CA ALA A 43 28.55 13.55 -12.96
C ALA A 43 27.88 14.84 -12.44
N LEU A 44 26.80 14.70 -11.65
CA LEU A 44 26.15 15.82 -10.97
C LEU A 44 27.10 16.56 -10.02
N ARG A 45 27.86 15.84 -9.20
CA ARG A 45 28.87 16.45 -8.31
C ARG A 45 29.99 17.15 -9.09
N ALA A 46 30.44 16.57 -10.22
CA ALA A 46 31.46 17.16 -11.07
C ALA A 46 31.00 18.49 -11.71
N LEU A 47 29.69 18.70 -11.88
CA LEU A 47 29.08 19.95 -12.33
C LEU A 47 28.91 20.98 -11.19
N GLY A 48 29.44 20.70 -9.99
CA GLY A 48 29.37 21.60 -8.82
C GLY A 48 28.07 21.49 -8.01
N ALA A 49 27.29 20.41 -8.18
CA ALA A 49 26.11 20.19 -7.35
C ALA A 49 26.51 19.90 -5.89
N SER A 50 25.84 20.57 -4.93
CA SER A 50 25.97 20.25 -3.51
C SER A 50 25.37 18.88 -3.19
N GLU A 51 25.71 18.30 -2.05
CA GLU A 51 25.15 17.01 -1.58
C GLU A 51 23.61 17.04 -1.54
N PHE A 52 23.01 18.17 -1.14
CA PHE A 52 21.57 18.32 -1.11
C PHE A 52 20.95 18.30 -2.52
N LYS A 53 21.58 18.97 -3.50
CA LYS A 53 21.14 18.94 -4.91
C LYS A 53 21.29 17.54 -5.50
N THR A 54 22.37 16.84 -5.16
CA THR A 54 22.63 15.47 -5.61
C THR A 54 21.61 14.48 -5.04
N LEU A 55 21.17 14.68 -3.80
CA LEU A 55 20.10 13.91 -3.18
C LEU A 55 18.74 14.20 -3.82
N ALA A 56 18.35 15.48 -3.90
CA ALA A 56 17.03 15.90 -4.36
C ALA A 56 16.80 15.70 -5.86
N TYR A 57 17.83 15.88 -6.70
CA TYR A 57 17.72 15.81 -8.16
C TYR A 57 18.43 14.61 -8.79
N GLY A 58 19.19 13.85 -8.01
CA GLY A 58 19.85 12.61 -8.47
C GLY A 58 19.21 11.39 -7.85
N ARG A 59 19.47 11.16 -6.55
CA ARG A 59 19.07 9.93 -5.85
C ARG A 59 17.57 9.73 -5.75
N ILE A 60 16.84 10.72 -5.24
CA ILE A 60 15.39 10.62 -5.03
C ILE A 60 14.64 10.34 -6.35
N PRO A 61 14.79 11.13 -7.42
CA PRO A 61 14.05 10.89 -8.66
C PRO A 61 14.43 9.57 -9.34
N MET A 62 15.67 9.08 -9.16
CA MET A 62 16.08 7.77 -9.69
C MET A 62 15.50 6.60 -8.90
N ALA A 63 15.33 6.72 -7.58
CA ALA A 63 14.72 5.68 -6.74
C ALA A 63 13.18 5.78 -6.70
N MET A 64 12.61 6.91 -7.11
CA MET A 64 11.16 7.18 -7.05
C MET A 64 10.29 6.14 -7.78
N PRO A 65 10.65 5.66 -8.99
CA PRO A 65 9.87 4.63 -9.67
C PRO A 65 9.76 3.34 -8.86
N ASP A 66 10.87 2.88 -8.27
CA ASP A 66 10.91 1.66 -7.46
C ASP A 66 10.16 1.83 -6.12
N MET A 67 10.34 2.98 -5.47
CA MET A 67 9.63 3.33 -4.23
C MET A 67 8.11 3.35 -4.45
N LEU A 68 7.65 4.00 -5.52
CA LEU A 68 6.22 4.07 -5.85
C LEU A 68 5.68 2.70 -6.26
N SER A 69 6.41 1.97 -7.10
CA SER A 69 6.03 0.63 -7.55
C SER A 69 5.81 -0.31 -6.36
N TYR A 70 6.74 -0.34 -5.42
CA TYR A 70 6.60 -1.15 -4.21
C TYR A 70 5.44 -0.70 -3.32
N THR A 71 5.21 0.59 -3.20
CA THR A 71 4.11 1.14 -2.39
C THR A 71 2.76 0.75 -2.95
N PHE A 72 2.55 0.91 -4.26
CA PHE A 72 1.29 0.51 -4.91
C PHE A 72 1.07 -1.00 -4.83
N TYR A 73 2.13 -1.80 -5.04
CA TYR A 73 2.07 -3.24 -4.84
C TYR A 73 1.66 -3.61 -3.41
N ARG A 74 2.24 -2.96 -2.41
CA ARG A 74 1.92 -3.21 -0.99
C ARG A 74 0.48 -2.79 -0.65
N LEU A 75 0.00 -1.69 -1.22
CA LEU A 75 -1.37 -1.21 -1.05
C LEU A 75 -2.38 -2.20 -1.65
N GLU A 76 -2.14 -2.66 -2.88
CA GLU A 76 -2.96 -3.68 -3.55
C GLU A 76 -3.06 -4.95 -2.70
N PHE A 77 -1.92 -5.47 -2.26
CA PHE A 77 -1.86 -6.63 -1.38
C PHE A 77 -2.61 -6.37 -0.06
N GLY A 78 -2.42 -5.20 0.55
CA GLY A 78 -3.08 -4.80 1.78
C GLY A 78 -4.60 -4.79 1.65
N VAL A 79 -5.14 -4.18 0.59
CA VAL A 79 -6.59 -4.15 0.29
C VAL A 79 -7.15 -5.56 0.16
N ARG A 80 -6.48 -6.43 -0.60
CA ARG A 80 -6.90 -7.84 -0.77
C ARG A 80 -6.90 -8.59 0.55
N SER A 81 -5.85 -8.43 1.36
CA SER A 81 -5.78 -9.06 2.69
C SER A 81 -6.86 -8.53 3.64
N ALA A 82 -7.19 -7.24 3.59
CA ALA A 82 -8.22 -6.64 4.44
C ALA A 82 -9.63 -7.13 4.09
N ALA A 83 -9.91 -7.30 2.79
CA ALA A 83 -11.16 -7.91 2.33
C ALA A 83 -11.34 -9.34 2.88
N ILE A 84 -10.28 -10.16 2.84
CA ILE A 84 -10.29 -11.52 3.40
C ILE A 84 -10.43 -11.49 4.93
N LEU A 85 -9.69 -10.61 5.61
CA LEU A 85 -9.70 -10.52 7.07
C LEU A 85 -11.03 -9.99 7.63
N SER A 86 -11.84 -9.32 6.80
CA SER A 86 -13.19 -8.86 7.17
C SER A 86 -14.15 -10.01 7.51
N PHE A 87 -13.91 -11.23 7.02
CA PHE A 87 -14.67 -12.44 7.38
C PHE A 87 -14.31 -13.00 8.77
N VAL A 88 -13.28 -12.46 9.43
CA VAL A 88 -12.81 -12.91 10.75
C VAL A 88 -13.31 -11.98 11.87
N GLY A 89 -14.28 -11.12 11.56
CA GLY A 89 -14.92 -10.23 12.55
C GLY A 89 -14.34 -8.81 12.62
N ILE A 90 -13.47 -8.41 11.69
CA ILE A 90 -13.16 -7.00 11.48
C ILE A 90 -14.32 -6.38 10.70
N GLN A 91 -14.93 -5.32 11.24
CA GLN A 91 -16.01 -4.61 10.55
C GLN A 91 -15.55 -4.15 9.15
N GLY A 92 -16.20 -4.68 8.11
CA GLY A 92 -15.85 -4.47 6.71
C GLY A 92 -16.86 -5.14 5.77
N LEU A 93 -16.60 -5.14 4.47
CA LEU A 93 -17.51 -5.74 3.48
C LEU A 93 -17.70 -7.25 3.70
N GLY A 94 -16.63 -7.98 4.01
CA GLY A 94 -16.70 -9.41 4.33
C GLY A 94 -17.54 -9.71 5.58
N TYR A 95 -17.52 -8.82 6.57
CA TYR A 95 -18.35 -8.96 7.77
C TYR A 95 -19.83 -8.82 7.45
N GLN A 96 -20.22 -7.88 6.59
CA GLN A 96 -21.62 -7.75 6.15
C GLN A 96 -22.09 -8.94 5.31
N ILE A 97 -21.21 -9.50 4.48
CA ILE A 97 -21.49 -10.74 3.74
C ILE A 97 -21.77 -11.88 4.71
N GLN A 98 -20.94 -12.03 5.75
CA GLN A 98 -21.12 -13.06 6.78
C GLN A 98 -22.44 -12.86 7.53
N LEU A 99 -22.77 -11.63 7.95
CA LEU A 99 -24.02 -11.31 8.63
C LEU A 99 -25.25 -11.68 7.77
N ALA A 100 -25.23 -11.32 6.47
CA ALA A 100 -26.31 -11.64 5.56
C ALA A 100 -26.44 -13.15 5.25
N MET A 101 -25.33 -13.91 5.36
CA MET A 101 -25.37 -15.38 5.29
C MET A 101 -26.00 -15.97 6.55
N ASP A 102 -25.65 -15.45 7.73
CA ASP A 102 -26.22 -15.87 9.02
C ASP A 102 -27.73 -15.59 9.08
N ASP A 103 -28.18 -14.48 8.50
CA ASP A 103 -29.59 -14.10 8.36
C ASP A 103 -30.32 -14.80 7.19
N LEU A 104 -29.65 -15.68 6.44
CA LEU A 104 -30.17 -16.41 5.27
C LEU A 104 -30.68 -15.49 4.13
N PHE A 105 -30.20 -14.25 4.06
CA PHE A 105 -30.54 -13.28 3.01
C PHE A 105 -29.65 -13.44 1.77
N TYR A 106 -29.85 -14.54 1.05
CA TYR A 106 -29.04 -14.91 -0.12
C TYR A 106 -28.93 -13.82 -1.19
N TYR A 107 -30.00 -13.05 -1.45
CA TYR A 107 -29.96 -11.95 -2.42
C TYR A 107 -28.96 -10.85 -2.03
N GLN A 108 -28.92 -10.52 -0.74
CA GLN A 108 -28.02 -9.51 -0.19
C GLN A 108 -26.57 -9.98 -0.25
N VAL A 109 -26.33 -11.27 -0.03
CA VAL A 109 -25.00 -11.87 -0.10
C VAL A 109 -24.41 -11.80 -1.50
N TRP A 110 -25.17 -12.18 -2.53
CA TRP A 110 -24.72 -12.08 -3.92
C TRP A 110 -24.39 -10.63 -4.28
N THR A 111 -25.25 -9.69 -3.87
CA THR A 111 -25.04 -8.25 -4.13
C THR A 111 -23.74 -7.74 -3.50
N LEU A 112 -23.51 -8.04 -2.22
CA LEU A 112 -22.30 -7.64 -1.50
C LEU A 112 -21.05 -8.33 -2.05
N MET A 113 -21.15 -9.59 -2.47
CA MET A 113 -20.04 -10.32 -3.06
C MET A 113 -19.63 -9.73 -4.42
N TYR A 114 -20.58 -9.44 -5.31
CA TYR A 114 -20.27 -8.77 -6.58
C TYR A 114 -19.69 -7.39 -6.36
N PHE A 115 -20.22 -6.62 -5.40
CA PHE A 115 -19.68 -5.31 -5.04
C PHE A 115 -18.23 -5.41 -4.55
N MET A 116 -17.92 -6.37 -3.67
CA MET A 116 -16.56 -6.60 -3.18
C MET A 116 -15.58 -6.94 -4.33
N VAL A 117 -15.97 -7.85 -5.23
CA VAL A 117 -15.15 -8.19 -6.41
C VAL A 117 -14.95 -6.97 -7.30
N ALA A 118 -15.99 -6.19 -7.56
CA ALA A 118 -15.91 -4.97 -8.36
C ALA A 118 -14.92 -3.95 -7.76
N VAL A 119 -14.95 -3.75 -6.44
CA VAL A 119 -14.02 -2.85 -5.74
C VAL A 119 -12.58 -3.36 -5.85
N ILE A 120 -12.34 -4.66 -5.63
CA ILE A 120 -10.99 -5.24 -5.75
C ILE A 120 -10.45 -5.05 -7.18
N VAL A 121 -11.26 -5.38 -8.19
CA VAL A 121 -10.87 -5.21 -9.61
C VAL A 121 -10.63 -3.74 -9.94
N ALA A 122 -11.45 -2.82 -9.44
CA ALA A 122 -11.26 -1.39 -9.67
C ALA A 122 -9.92 -0.89 -9.09
N ILE A 123 -9.54 -1.37 -7.90
CA ILE A 123 -8.28 -1.03 -7.26
C ILE A 123 -7.09 -1.65 -8.02
N ASP A 124 -7.19 -2.92 -8.44
CA ASP A 124 -6.15 -3.59 -9.23
C ASP A 124 -5.92 -2.84 -10.57
N VAL A 125 -7.00 -2.46 -11.27
CA VAL A 125 -6.92 -1.69 -12.52
C VAL A 125 -6.30 -0.32 -12.26
N TRP A 126 -6.75 0.40 -11.24
CA TRP A 126 -6.21 1.72 -10.90
C TRP A 126 -4.72 1.66 -10.58
N SER A 127 -4.31 0.70 -9.74
CA SER A 127 -2.90 0.43 -9.42
C SER A 127 -2.10 0.19 -10.69
N SER A 128 -2.59 -0.69 -11.58
CA SER A 128 -1.90 -1.02 -12.83
C SER A 128 -1.73 0.17 -13.78
N VAL A 129 -2.73 1.06 -13.86
CA VAL A 129 -2.69 2.27 -14.70
C VAL A 129 -1.68 3.28 -14.14
N VAL A 130 -1.68 3.49 -12.82
CA VAL A 130 -0.75 4.41 -12.17
C VAL A 130 0.69 3.94 -12.34
N LEU A 131 0.96 2.65 -12.13
CA LEU A 131 2.29 2.06 -12.34
C LEU A 131 2.77 2.17 -13.80
N ARG A 132 1.89 1.94 -14.78
CA ARG A 132 2.24 2.06 -16.22
C ARG A 132 2.59 3.48 -16.63
N ASN A 133 2.01 4.49 -15.99
CA ASN A 133 2.33 5.90 -16.28
C ASN A 133 3.64 6.35 -15.64
N LEU A 134 4.14 5.67 -14.60
CA LEU A 134 5.40 5.98 -13.94
C LEU A 134 6.62 5.29 -14.57
N THR A 135 6.40 4.25 -15.38
CA THR A 135 7.45 3.47 -16.08
C THR A 135 7.62 3.87 -17.55
N ARG A 136 6.93 4.91 -18.02
CA ARG A 136 7.14 5.55 -19.32
C ARG A 136 7.97 6.82 -19.16
#